data_AF-A0A7K1T0B7-F1
#
_entry.id   AF-A0A7K1T0B7-F1
#
_cell.length_a   1.000
_cell.length_b   1.000
_cell.length_c   1.000
_cell.angle_alpha   90.00
_cell.angle_beta   90.00
_cell.angle_gamma   90.00
#
_symmetry.space_group_name_H-M   'P 1'
#
loop_
_entity.id
_entity.type
_entity.pdbx_description
1 polymer ?
#
loop_
_entity_poly.entity_id
_entity_poly.type
_entity_poly.pdbx_seq_one_letter_code
_entity_poly.pdbx_strand_id
1 'polypeptide(L)' 'MQKGEAFKIEVNELALEVTSHIVNSSEIFRIVFSDTRPPLVVIESLTNGRPFWTSVPQGRQKEAEFFGKLIEEKLKK' A
#
# COMPACT_ATOMS: atom_id res chain seq x y z
N MET A 1 6.06 -11.59 -11.39
CA MET A 1 4.80 -10.86 -11.17
C MET A 1 4.77 -9.70 -12.16
N GLN A 2 3.70 -9.60 -12.95
CA GLN A 2 3.55 -8.59 -14.00
C GLN A 2 3.11 -7.26 -13.37
N LYS A 3 3.71 -6.17 -13.85
CA LYS A 3 3.44 -4.80 -13.42
C LYS A 3 1.96 -4.46 -13.65
N GLY A 4 1.25 -4.04 -12.61
CA GLY A 4 -0.18 -3.66 -12.66
C GLY A 4 -1.16 -4.72 -12.17
N GLU A 5 -0.70 -5.82 -11.55
CA GLU A 5 -1.59 -6.81 -10.95
C GLU A 5 -2.31 -6.23 -9.73
N ALA A 6 -3.64 -6.19 -9.81
CA ALA A 6 -4.48 -5.97 -8.64
C ALA A 6 -4.60 -7.26 -7.84
N PHE A 7 -4.52 -7.16 -6.53
CA PHE A 7 -4.70 -8.30 -5.63
C PHE A 7 -5.52 -7.91 -4.42
N LYS A 8 -6.11 -8.91 -3.76
CA LYS A 8 -6.94 -8.71 -2.58
C LYS A 8 -6.22 -9.16 -1.32
N ILE A 9 -6.38 -8.39 -0.26
CA ILE A 9 -5.98 -8.74 1.10
C ILE A 9 -7.23 -8.69 1.97
N GLU A 10 -7.47 -9.71 2.78
CA GLU A 10 -8.53 -9.70 3.79
C GLU A 10 -7.90 -9.60 5.18
N VAL A 11 -8.35 -8.65 5.98
CA VAL A 11 -7.88 -8.44 7.36
C VAL A 11 -9.07 -8.08 8.23
N ASN A 12 -9.32 -8.83 9.31
CA ASN A 12 -10.37 -8.56 10.28
C ASN A 12 -11.73 -8.19 9.63
N GLU A 13 -12.22 -9.04 8.71
CA GLU A 13 -13.48 -8.85 7.97
C GLU A 13 -13.49 -7.65 6.98
N LEU A 14 -12.36 -6.94 6.83
CA LEU A 14 -12.16 -5.87 5.87
C LEU A 14 -11.46 -6.42 4.63
N ALA A 15 -12.11 -6.31 3.47
CA ALA A 15 -11.50 -6.62 2.18
C ALA A 15 -10.82 -5.37 1.62
N LEU A 16 -9.56 -5.55 1.22
CA LEU A 16 -8.71 -4.54 0.63
C LEU A 16 -8.43 -4.94 -0.81
N GLU A 17 -8.72 -4.05 -1.76
CA GLU A 17 -8.27 -4.19 -3.14
C GLU A 17 -7.04 -3.31 -3.34
N VAL A 18 -5.90 -3.94 -3.61
CA VAL A 18 -4.62 -3.27 -3.80
C VAL A 18 -4.27 -3.31 -5.28
N THR A 19 -3.94 -2.16 -5.86
CA THR A 19 -3.43 -2.05 -7.22
C THR A 19 -2.06 -1.37 -7.20
N SER A 20 -1.08 -1.98 -7.86
CA SER A 20 0.24 -1.36 -8.01
C SER A 20 0.31 -0.51 -9.30
N HIS A 21 0.99 0.62 -9.20
CA HIS A 21 1.32 1.49 -10.32
C HIS A 21 2.79 1.91 -10.22
N ILE A 22 3.43 2.16 -11.36
CA ILE A 22 4.78 2.74 -11.39
C ILE A 22 4.66 4.18 -11.82
N VAL A 23 5.12 5.10 -10.98
CA VAL A 23 5.14 6.54 -11.24
C VAL A 23 6.56 7.04 -10.98
N ASN A 24 7.20 7.63 -11.98
CA ASN A 24 8.57 8.18 -11.89
C ASN A 24 9.59 7.18 -11.28
N SER A 25 9.54 5.92 -11.70
CA SER A 25 10.38 4.82 -11.18
C SER A 25 10.12 4.41 -9.73
N SER A 26 9.11 4.97 -9.07
CA SER A 26 8.62 4.51 -7.78
C SER A 26 7.39 3.62 -7.95
N GLU A 27 7.34 2.53 -7.20
CA GLU A 27 6.15 1.70 -7.12
C GLU A 27 5.21 2.28 -6.05
N ILE A 28 3.99 2.61 -6.46
CA ILE A 28 2.93 3.10 -5.58
C ILE A 28 1.80 2.07 -5.54
N PHE A 29 1.15 1.98 -4.40
CA PHE A 29 0.04 1.06 -4.20
C PHE A 29 -1.19 1.84 -3.81
N ARG A 30 -2.25 1.68 -4.58
CA ARG A 30 -3.57 2.22 -4.26
C ARG A 30 -4.39 1.14 -3.58
N ILE A 31 -4.91 1.44 -2.40
CA ILE A 31 -5.69 0.55 -1.56
C ILE A 31 -7.12 1.09 -1.53
N VAL A 32 -8.07 0.26 -1.97
CA VAL A 32 -9.50 0.51 -1.84
C VAL A 32 -10.06 -0.40 -0.77
N PHE A 33 -10.82 0.19 0.15
CA PHE A 33 -11.39 -0.51 1.29
C PHE A 33 -12.86 -0.85 1.01
N SER A 34 -13.31 -2.02 1.45
CA SER A 34 -14.71 -2.42 1.31
C SER A 34 -15.67 -1.66 2.24
N ASP A 35 -15.17 -0.99 3.28
CA ASP A 35 -15.96 -0.35 4.33
C ASP A 35 -16.22 1.15 4.11
N THR A 36 -16.16 1.61 2.86
CA THR A 36 -16.47 2.98 2.39
C THR A 36 -15.47 4.09 2.73
N ARG A 37 -14.39 3.80 3.49
CA ARG A 37 -13.38 4.83 3.78
C ARG A 37 -12.64 5.28 2.50
N PRO A 38 -12.08 6.51 2.48
CA PRO A 38 -11.34 6.99 1.32
C PRO A 38 -10.17 6.06 0.96
N PRO A 39 -9.88 5.86 -0.34
CA PRO A 39 -8.72 5.09 -0.77
C PRO A 39 -7.44 5.62 -0.13
N LEU A 40 -6.51 4.71 0.15
CA LEU A 40 -5.20 5.04 0.67
C LEU A 40 -4.17 4.74 -0.41
N VAL A 41 -3.38 5.74 -0.78
CA VAL A 41 -2.22 5.51 -1.64
C VAL A 41 -0.99 5.46 -0.75
N VAL A 42 -0.22 4.38 -0.86
CA VAL A 42 1.02 4.18 -0.11
C VAL A 42 2.20 4.01 -1.06
N ILE A 43 3.36 4.43 -0.59
CA ILE A 43 4.64 4.27 -1.28
C ILE A 43 5.68 3.80 -0.27
N GLU A 44 6.53 2.87 -0.69
CA GLU A 44 7.73 2.49 0.04
C GLU A 44 8.81 3.55 -0.21
N SER A 45 9.33 4.14 0.87
CA SER A 45 10.36 5.17 0.82
C SER A 45 11.48 4.82 1.80
N LEU A 46 12.61 5.53 1.72
CA LEU A 46 13.75 5.32 2.61
C LEU A 46 13.87 6.51 3.57
N THR A 47 13.83 6.24 4.87
CA THR A 47 14.13 7.23 5.91
C THR A 47 15.38 6.79 6.65
N ASN A 48 16.43 7.61 6.62
CA ASN A 48 17.74 7.28 7.21
C ASN A 48 18.28 5.89 6.80
N GLY A 49 18.06 5.51 5.54
CA GLY A 49 18.49 4.21 5.00
C GLY A 49 17.63 3.01 5.42
N ARG A 50 16.51 3.22 6.14
CA ARG A 50 15.55 2.17 6.48
C ARG A 50 14.29 2.31 5.62
N PRO A 51 13.78 1.22 5.03
CA PRO A 51 12.51 1.24 4.33
C PRO A 51 11.39 1.59 5.31
N PHE A 52 10.49 2.46 4.87
CA PHE A 52 9.28 2.80 5.58
C PHE A 52 8.16 3.09 4.58
N TRP A 53 6.94 2.78 5.01
CA TRP A 53 5.75 3.02 4.20
C TRP A 53 5.14 4.37 4.57
N THR A 54 4.73 5.16 3.57
CA THR A 54 4.09 6.46 3.79
C THR A 54 2.91 6.70 2.87
N SER A 55 1.97 7.57 3.29
CA SER A 55 0.76 7.89 2.54
C SER A 55 0.97 9.08 1.60
N VAL A 56 0.29 9.05 0.45
CA VAL A 56 0.25 10.18 -0.50
C VAL A 56 -1.21 10.53 -0.82
N PRO A 57 -1.72 11.72 -0.44
CA PRO A 57 -1.09 12.76 0.37
C PRO A 57 -0.74 12.32 1.79
N GLN A 58 0.13 13.10 2.44
CA GLN A 58 0.52 12.86 3.83
C GLN A 58 -0.66 13.07 4.79
N GLY A 59 -0.63 12.40 5.94
CA GLY A 59 -1.65 12.52 6.99
C GLY A 59 -2.23 11.19 7.47
N ARG A 60 -1.98 10.09 6.74
CA ARG A 60 -2.44 8.73 7.07
C ARG A 60 -1.27 7.79 7.35
N GLN A 61 -0.20 8.28 7.98
CA GLN A 61 1.06 7.55 8.20
C GLN A 61 0.84 6.22 8.96
N LYS A 62 0.03 6.22 10.03
CA LYS A 62 -0.26 4.99 10.80
C LYS A 62 -0.92 3.91 9.94
N GLU A 63 -1.84 4.31 9.06
CA GLU A 63 -2.48 3.39 8.13
C GLU A 63 -1.50 2.94 7.05
N ALA A 64 -0.67 3.85 6.53
CA ALA A 64 0.33 3.50 5.53
C ALA A 64 1.34 2.47 6.05
N GLU A 65 1.80 2.60 7.29
CA GLU A 65 2.70 1.63 7.92
C GLU A 65 2.03 0.28 8.13
N PHE A 66 0.76 0.28 8.57
CA PHE A 66 0.01 -0.97 8.78
C PHE A 66 -0.24 -1.70 7.46
N PHE A 67 -0.88 -1.04 6.49
CA PHE A 67 -1.24 -1.67 5.23
C PHE A 67 -0.04 -1.90 4.31
N GLY A 68 0.99 -1.05 4.38
CA GLY A 68 2.24 -1.24 3.66
C GLY A 68 2.94 -2.54 4.04
N LYS A 69 2.98 -2.87 5.34
CA LYS A 69 3.51 -4.16 5.81
C LYS A 69 2.69 -5.34 5.28
N LEU A 70 1.36 -5.24 5.26
CA LEU A 70 0.51 -6.30 4.69
C LEU A 70 0.79 -6.51 3.19
N ILE A 71 1.06 -5.43 2.46
CA ILE A 71 1.46 -5.49 1.04
C ILE A 71 2.82 -6.17 0.90
N GLU A 72 3.81 -5.78 1.71
CA GLU A 72 5.15 -6.37 1.74
C GLU A 72 5.09 -7.89 2.02
N GLU A 73 4.34 -8.30 3.05
CA GLU A 73 4.12 -9.70 3.39
C GLU A 73 3.43 -10.47 2.25
N LYS A 74 2.44 -9.86 1.59
CA LYS A 74 1.71 -10.46 0.48
C LYS A 74 2.60 -10.64 -0.76
N LEU A 75 3.47 -9.67 -1.03
CA LEU A 75 4.43 -9.71 -2.12
C LEU A 75 5.67 -10.55 -1.81
N LYS A 76 5.83 -11.00 -0.55
CA LYS A 76 7.01 -11.72 -0.03
C LYS A 76 8.30 -10.95 -0.31
N LYS A 77 8.25 -9.63 -0.17
CA LYS A 77 9.38 -8.74 -0.38
C LYS A 77 10.27 -8.69 0.86
#